data_AF-U6G303-F1
#
_entry.id   AF-U6G303-F1
#
_cell.length_a   1.000
_cell.length_b   1.000
_cell.length_c   1.000
_cell.angle_alpha   90.00
_cell.angle_beta   90.00
_cell.angle_gamma   90.00
#
_symmetry.space_group_name_H-M   'P 1'
#
loop_
_entity.id
_entity.type
_entity.pdbx_description
1 polymer ?
#
loop_
_entity_poly.entity_id
_entity_poly.type
_entity_poly.pdbx_seq_one_letter_code
_entity_poly.pdbx_strand_id
1 'polypeptide(L)'
;MSNPRLVRTSKAADLLHRKAGIFLYPPHMPEDFNSLQPLVRHRVEVYGGRYTAHDDISIGGLGWFSVAGSGVKAFDIWLPKGVKLFRRPALARGPRISAQKRALAEQIKEEELRRQQQQQQENKEADTDAEKDTMSETAADTTKAPLVAPEDQEEFHMLISQCFEEGQAQEQQHHQHEQQQHQEKHHEQQQHNEQQNQQVLQLPEQQHEEQQQPSATC
;
A
#
# COMPACT_ATOMS: atom_id res chain seq x y z
N MET A 1 4.79 4.55 12.39
CA MET A 1 5.54 4.37 11.12
C MET A 1 5.88 5.76 10.58
N SER A 2 7.12 6.01 10.18
CA SER A 2 7.50 7.28 9.57
C SER A 2 7.04 7.34 8.11
N ASN A 3 6.37 8.41 7.71
CA ASN A 3 5.96 8.59 6.31
C ASN A 3 7.18 8.74 5.40
N PRO A 4 7.21 8.09 4.22
CA PRO A 4 8.31 8.23 3.29
C PRO A 4 8.44 9.68 2.81
N ARG A 5 9.67 10.17 2.71
CA ARG A 5 9.98 11.50 2.17
C ARG A 5 10.27 11.37 0.68
N LEU A 6 9.34 11.83 -0.15
CA LEU A 6 9.43 11.75 -1.61
C LEU A 6 9.95 13.08 -2.19
N VAL A 7 10.94 13.00 -3.07
CA VAL A 7 11.51 14.17 -3.77
C VAL A 7 11.98 13.76 -5.16
N ARG A 8 11.96 14.71 -6.11
CA ARG A 8 12.60 14.51 -7.43
C ARG A 8 14.10 14.27 -7.26
N THR A 9 14.66 13.31 -7.98
CA THR A 9 16.09 12.93 -7.88
C THR A 9 17.04 14.11 -8.08
N SER A 10 16.71 15.03 -8.99
CA SER A 10 17.52 16.23 -9.25
C SER A 10 17.60 17.20 -8.07
N LYS A 11 16.67 17.13 -7.12
CA LYS A 11 16.64 17.96 -5.91
C LYS A 11 17.08 17.21 -4.65
N ALA A 12 17.37 15.91 -4.75
CA ALA A 12 17.62 15.07 -3.58
C ALA A 12 18.87 15.51 -2.80
N ALA A 13 19.97 15.82 -3.49
CA ALA A 13 21.21 16.27 -2.86
C ALA A 13 21.04 17.62 -2.13
N ASP A 14 20.38 18.58 -2.78
CA ASP A 14 20.09 19.90 -2.20
C ASP A 14 19.12 19.80 -1.01
N LEU A 15 18.09 18.95 -1.11
CA LEU A 15 17.20 18.69 0.01
C LEU A 15 17.97 18.08 1.20
N LEU A 16 18.80 17.08 0.95
CA LEU A 16 19.60 16.42 1.98
C LEU A 16 20.49 17.42 2.71
N HIS A 17 21.22 18.26 1.96
CA HIS A 17 22.11 19.26 2.54
C HIS A 17 21.38 20.29 3.43
N ARG A 18 20.21 20.78 2.99
CA ARG A 18 19.47 21.82 3.73
C ARG A 18 18.60 21.28 4.87
N LYS A 19 18.24 20.00 4.84
CA LYS A 19 17.19 19.43 5.71
C LYS A 19 17.64 18.25 6.57
N ALA A 20 18.89 17.80 6.44
CA ALA A 20 19.49 16.83 7.36
C ALA A 20 19.46 17.34 8.82
N GLY A 21 19.22 16.44 9.76
CA GLY A 21 19.11 16.79 11.20
C GLY A 21 17.75 17.37 11.59
N ILE A 22 17.16 18.22 10.75
CA ILE A 22 15.94 18.97 11.10
C ILE A 22 14.66 18.25 10.63
N PHE A 23 14.63 17.87 9.35
CA PHE A 23 13.44 17.29 8.72
C PHE A 23 13.70 15.86 8.22
N LEU A 24 14.96 15.56 7.87
CA LEU A 24 15.46 14.24 7.58
C LEU A 24 16.23 13.75 8.81
N TYR A 25 15.54 13.03 9.68
CA TYR A 25 16.09 12.43 10.89
C TYR A 25 15.60 10.98 11.01
N PRO A 26 16.35 10.11 11.72
CA PRO A 26 17.66 10.35 12.36
C PRO A 26 18.83 10.54 11.36
N PRO A 27 19.97 11.13 11.79
CA PRO A 27 20.24 11.74 13.11
C PRO A 27 19.48 13.07 13.31
N HIS A 28 19.35 13.52 14.56
CA HIS A 28 18.56 14.71 14.94
C HIS A 28 19.34 16.03 14.94
N MET A 29 20.68 15.97 14.87
CA MET A 29 21.55 17.13 14.81
C MET A 29 22.31 17.15 13.47
N PRO A 30 22.46 18.32 12.83
CA PRO A 30 23.28 18.46 11.62
C PRO A 30 24.73 18.04 11.82
N GLU A 31 25.30 18.29 13.00
CA GLU A 31 26.67 17.93 13.36
C GLU A 31 26.87 16.41 13.32
N ASP A 32 25.92 15.66 13.87
CA ASP A 32 25.92 14.19 13.81
C ASP A 32 25.83 13.70 12.37
N PHE A 33 25.01 14.35 11.54
CA PHE A 33 24.94 14.02 10.11
C PHE A 33 26.28 14.24 9.41
N ASN A 34 26.97 15.34 9.70
CA ASN A 34 28.30 15.63 9.14
C ASN A 34 29.39 14.67 9.67
N SER A 35 29.17 14.06 10.83
CA SER A 35 30.05 13.02 11.38
C SER A 35 29.86 11.65 10.73
N LEU A 36 28.76 11.44 10.00
CA LEU A 36 28.51 10.20 9.28
C LEU A 36 29.56 9.96 8.21
N GLN A 37 29.82 8.68 7.96
CA GLN A 37 30.63 8.28 6.82
C GLN A 37 30.03 8.80 5.50
N PRO A 38 30.86 9.20 4.52
CA PRO A 38 30.37 9.67 3.23
C PRO A 38 29.40 8.68 2.58
N LEU A 39 28.34 9.20 1.97
CA LEU A 39 27.39 8.38 1.23
C LEU A 39 28.00 7.86 -0.07
N VAL A 40 27.96 6.55 -0.27
CA VAL A 40 28.43 5.84 -1.46
C VAL A 40 27.23 5.39 -2.28
N ARG A 41 27.31 5.53 -3.61
CA ARG A 41 26.27 5.07 -4.53
C ARG A 41 26.42 3.58 -4.81
N HIS A 42 25.34 2.84 -4.61
CA HIS A 42 25.20 1.43 -4.96
C HIS A 42 24.15 1.30 -6.05
N ARG A 43 24.51 0.70 -7.19
CA ARG A 43 23.55 0.38 -8.25
C ARG A 43 23.11 -1.08 -8.12
N VAL A 44 21.81 -1.31 -8.01
CA VAL A 44 21.23 -2.64 -7.84
C VAL A 44 20.16 -2.87 -8.89
N GLU A 45 20.23 -4.03 -9.54
CA GLU A 45 19.20 -4.49 -10.46
C GLU A 45 18.37 -5.60 -9.82
N VAL A 46 17.06 -5.43 -9.85
CA VAL A 46 16.08 -6.35 -9.27
C VAL A 46 15.02 -6.69 -10.30
N TYR A 47 14.45 -7.87 -10.16
CA TYR A 47 13.34 -8.32 -10.98
C TYR A 47 12.04 -8.17 -10.20
N GLY A 48 11.06 -7.49 -10.80
CA GLY A 48 9.72 -7.41 -10.25
C GLY A 48 8.73 -8.22 -11.08
N GLY A 49 7.77 -8.84 -10.40
CA GLY A 49 6.60 -9.45 -11.02
C GLY A 49 5.46 -8.44 -11.08
N ARG A 50 4.51 -8.61 -12.01
CA ARG A 50 3.37 -7.68 -12.20
C ARG A 50 2.71 -7.26 -10.89
N TYR A 51 2.45 -8.21 -10.00
CA TYR A 51 1.74 -8.00 -8.73
C TYR A 51 2.46 -8.60 -7.52
N THR A 52 3.68 -9.08 -7.71
CA THR A 52 4.44 -9.78 -6.67
C THR A 52 5.87 -9.31 -6.66
N ALA A 53 6.41 -9.05 -5.48
CA ALA A 53 7.83 -8.87 -5.33
C ALA A 53 8.55 -10.22 -5.45
N HIS A 54 9.58 -10.26 -6.30
CA HIS A 54 10.50 -11.40 -6.35
C HIS A 54 11.77 -11.13 -5.57
N ASP A 55 12.17 -9.86 -5.47
CA ASP A 55 13.38 -9.43 -4.78
C ASP A 55 13.04 -8.41 -3.68
N ASP A 56 13.71 -8.57 -2.54
CA ASP A 56 13.87 -7.55 -1.52
C ASP A 56 15.24 -6.88 -1.66
N ILE A 57 15.27 -5.59 -1.39
CA ILE A 57 16.49 -4.83 -1.16
C ILE A 57 16.62 -4.63 0.35
N SER A 58 17.62 -5.29 0.96
CA SER A 58 17.88 -5.25 2.40
C SER A 58 19.04 -4.32 2.73
N ILE A 59 18.83 -3.42 3.67
CA ILE A 59 19.81 -2.47 4.18
C ILE A 59 20.12 -2.83 5.64
N GLY A 60 21.39 -3.15 5.91
CA GLY A 60 21.81 -3.59 7.25
C GLY A 60 21.45 -2.57 8.33
N GLY A 61 20.66 -3.00 9.32
CA GLY A 61 20.23 -2.15 10.44
C GLY A 61 19.02 -1.24 10.18
N LEU A 62 18.58 -1.08 8.93
CA LEU A 62 17.42 -0.23 8.58
C LEU A 62 16.19 -1.02 8.12
N GLY A 63 16.37 -2.27 7.69
CA GLY A 63 15.29 -3.15 7.25
C GLY A 63 15.38 -3.48 5.77
N TRP A 64 14.24 -3.71 5.12
CA TRP A 64 14.17 -4.03 3.70
C TRP A 64 12.93 -3.45 3.06
N PHE A 65 12.95 -3.33 1.74
CA PHE A 65 11.77 -3.05 0.94
C PHE A 65 11.68 -4.02 -0.23
N SER A 66 10.44 -4.42 -0.54
CA SER A 66 10.12 -5.38 -1.60
C SER A 66 9.76 -4.64 -2.88
N VAL A 67 10.28 -5.09 -4.02
CA VAL A 67 10.05 -4.42 -5.31
C VAL A 67 9.08 -5.22 -6.17
N ALA A 68 7.90 -4.64 -6.45
CA ALA A 68 6.92 -5.17 -7.38
C ALA A 68 6.90 -4.39 -8.71
N GLY A 69 6.12 -4.88 -9.67
CA GLY A 69 5.96 -4.35 -11.02
C GLY A 69 6.81 -5.08 -12.05
N SER A 70 6.34 -5.16 -13.29
CA SER A 70 6.95 -6.02 -14.32
C SER A 70 8.39 -5.63 -14.70
N GLY A 71 9.23 -6.66 -14.90
CA GLY A 71 10.53 -6.54 -15.58
C GLY A 71 11.70 -6.24 -14.65
N VAL A 72 12.86 -5.99 -15.26
CA VAL A 72 14.08 -5.62 -14.53
C VAL A 72 14.05 -4.12 -14.23
N LYS A 73 14.36 -3.76 -12.99
CA LYS A 73 14.40 -2.38 -12.49
C LYS A 73 15.78 -2.12 -11.90
N ALA A 74 16.36 -0.98 -12.25
CA ALA A 74 17.63 -0.53 -11.71
C ALA A 74 17.39 0.59 -10.69
N PHE A 75 18.01 0.47 -9.51
CA PHE A 75 17.97 1.46 -8.45
C PHE A 75 19.38 1.93 -8.14
N ASP A 76 19.53 3.24 -8.00
CA ASP A 76 20.70 3.85 -7.37
C ASP A 76 20.35 4.17 -5.92
N ILE A 77 21.12 3.62 -4.98
CA ILE A 77 20.90 3.73 -3.54
C ILE A 77 22.15 4.34 -2.90
N TRP A 78 21.99 5.42 -2.14
CA TRP A 78 23.07 6.09 -1.44
C TRP A 78 23.06 5.70 0.04
N LEU A 79 24.16 5.13 0.53
CA LEU A 79 24.29 4.68 1.92
C LEU A 79 25.64 5.10 2.51
N PRO A 80 25.75 5.34 3.83
CA PRO A 80 27.04 5.61 4.46
C PRO A 80 28.03 4.48 4.18
N LYS A 81 29.29 4.83 3.91
CA LYS A 81 30.36 3.85 3.66
C LYS A 81 30.42 2.82 4.80
N GLY A 82 30.40 1.54 4.43
CA GLY A 82 30.44 0.42 5.38
C GLY A 82 29.06 -0.16 5.73
N VAL A 83 27.96 0.55 5.43
CA VAL A 83 26.61 -0.02 5.52
C VAL A 83 26.43 -1.04 4.41
N LYS A 84 25.97 -2.24 4.80
CA LYS A 84 25.80 -3.35 3.87
C LYS A 84 24.45 -3.27 3.16
N LEU A 85 24.47 -3.50 1.85
CA LEU A 85 23.31 -3.56 0.97
C LEU A 85 23.28 -4.93 0.27
N PHE A 86 22.14 -5.61 0.33
CA PHE A 86 21.98 -6.92 -0.29
C PHE A 86 20.67 -7.02 -1.05
N ARG A 87 20.72 -7.68 -2.21
CA ARG A 87 19.54 -8.23 -2.86
C ARG A 87 19.30 -9.64 -2.32
N ARG A 88 18.05 -9.97 -2.00
CA ARG A 88 17.64 -11.32 -1.61
C ARG A 88 16.26 -11.65 -2.21
N PRO A 89 15.87 -12.93 -2.31
CA PRO A 89 14.50 -13.29 -2.64
C PRO A 89 13.51 -12.67 -1.65
N ALA A 90 12.37 -12.19 -2.15
CA ALA A 90 11.36 -11.53 -1.33
C ALA A 90 10.83 -12.47 -0.24
N LEU A 91 10.93 -12.04 1.03
CA LEU A 91 10.44 -12.84 2.17
C LEU A 91 8.91 -12.81 2.26
N ALA A 92 8.33 -11.63 2.03
CA ALA A 92 6.90 -11.47 1.94
C ALA A 92 6.51 -11.47 0.46
N ARG A 93 5.94 -12.60 0.00
CA ARG A 93 5.13 -12.56 -1.21
C ARG A 93 3.88 -11.77 -0.81
N GLY A 94 3.74 -10.55 -1.33
CA GLY A 94 2.64 -9.64 -1.00
C GLY A 94 1.27 -10.32 -1.08
N PRO A 95 0.20 -9.69 -0.57
CA PRO A 95 -1.13 -10.29 -0.48
C PRO A 95 -1.45 -11.03 -1.77
N ARG A 96 -1.66 -12.35 -1.68
CA ARG A 96 -2.07 -13.14 -2.84
C ARG A 96 -3.46 -12.65 -3.21
N ILE A 97 -3.54 -11.66 -4.10
CA ILE A 97 -4.80 -11.29 -4.71
C ILE A 97 -5.31 -12.57 -5.35
N SER A 98 -6.46 -13.06 -4.87
CA SER A 98 -7.04 -14.29 -5.37
C SER A 98 -7.20 -14.17 -6.89
N ALA A 99 -7.08 -15.29 -7.61
CA ALA A 99 -7.26 -15.29 -9.06
C ALA A 99 -8.60 -14.64 -9.46
N GLN A 100 -9.64 -14.84 -8.63
CA GLN A 100 -10.95 -14.23 -8.81
C GLN A 100 -10.94 -12.70 -8.70
N LYS A 101 -10.29 -12.13 -7.67
CA LYS A 101 -10.17 -10.66 -7.54
C LYS A 101 -9.37 -10.06 -8.69
N ARG A 102 -8.36 -10.79 -9.20
CA ARG A 102 -7.61 -10.39 -10.39
C ARG A 102 -8.47 -10.39 -11.65
N ALA A 103 -9.23 -11.46 -11.88
CA ALA A 103 -10.13 -11.56 -13.03
C ALA A 103 -11.19 -10.44 -13.02
N LEU A 104 -11.74 -10.13 -11.85
CA LEU A 104 -12.71 -9.03 -11.71
C LEU A 104 -12.09 -7.67 -12.04
N ALA A 105 -10.88 -7.38 -11.54
CA ALA A 105 -10.18 -6.13 -11.84
C ALA A 105 -9.85 -5.99 -13.34
N GLU A 106 -9.50 -7.11 -14.00
CA GLU A 106 -9.27 -7.13 -15.46
C GLU A 106 -10.56 -6.88 -16.24
N GLN A 107 -11.68 -7.47 -15.83
CA GLN A 107 -13.00 -7.23 -16.44
C GLN A 107 -13.44 -5.77 -16.31
N ILE A 108 -13.30 -5.17 -15.13
CA ILE A 108 -13.65 -3.76 -14.90
C ILE A 108 -12.84 -2.86 -15.84
N LYS A 109 -11.53 -3.11 -15.96
CA LYS A 109 -10.64 -2.35 -16.82
C LYS A 109 -11.00 -2.50 -18.30
N GLU A 110 -11.39 -3.70 -18.73
CA GLU A 110 -11.81 -3.97 -20.11
C GLU A 110 -13.14 -3.29 -20.45
N GLU A 111 -14.11 -3.31 -19.52
CA GLU A 111 -15.39 -2.62 -19.67
C GLU A 111 -15.22 -1.10 -19.76
N GLU A 112 -14.35 -0.53 -18.92
CA GLU A 112 -14.04 0.91 -18.94
C GLU A 112 -13.38 1.34 -20.25
N LEU A 113 -12.42 0.55 -20.75
CA LEU A 113 -11.80 0.79 -22.06
C LEU A 113 -12.83 0.75 -23.19
N ARG A 114 -13.79 -0.17 -23.13
CA ARG A 114 -14.87 -0.27 -24.12
C ARG A 114 -15.78 0.96 -24.07
N ARG A 115 -16.14 1.44 -22.88
CA ARG A 115 -16.92 2.67 -22.70
C ARG A 115 -16.21 3.89 -23.28
N GLN A 116 -14.90 4.04 -23.03
CA GLN A 116 -14.12 5.14 -23.61
C GLN A 116 -14.10 5.09 -25.14
N GLN A 117 -14.01 3.90 -25.74
CA GLN A 117 -14.06 3.76 -27.21
C GLN A 117 -15.44 4.12 -27.77
N GLN A 118 -16.52 3.75 -27.10
CA GLN A 118 -17.88 4.12 -27.50
C GLN A 118 -18.08 5.63 -27.46
N GLN A 119 -17.66 6.30 -26.37
CA GLN A 119 -17.73 7.75 -26.26
C GLN A 119 -16.91 8.47 -27.35
N GLN A 120 -15.73 7.95 -27.69
CA GLN A 120 -14.92 8.52 -28.77
C GLN A 120 -15.57 8.36 -30.15
N GLN A 121 -16.32 7.27 -30.37
CA GLN A 121 -17.08 7.08 -31.62
C GLN A 121 -18.28 8.01 -31.70
N GLU A 122 -19.05 8.12 -30.62
CA GLU A 122 -20.20 9.02 -30.53
C GLU A 122 -19.79 10.48 -30.74
N ASN A 123 -18.71 10.93 -30.10
CA ASN A 123 -18.20 12.29 -30.30
C ASN A 123 -17.75 12.55 -31.75
N LYS A 124 -17.15 11.53 -32.41
CA LYS A 124 -16.72 11.66 -33.80
C LYS A 124 -17.89 11.70 -34.79
N GLU A 125 -18.97 10.96 -34.51
CA GLU A 125 -20.21 11.01 -35.29
C GLU A 125 -20.92 12.36 -35.12
N ALA A 126 -20.98 12.90 -33.89
CA ALA A 126 -21.57 14.22 -33.63
C ALA A 126 -20.85 15.35 -34.40
N ASP A 127 -19.52 15.29 -34.53
CA ASP A 127 -18.75 16.27 -35.30
C ASP A 127 -18.99 16.17 -36.82
N THR A 128 -19.33 14.99 -37.35
CA THR A 128 -19.55 14.80 -38.79
C THR A 128 -20.93 15.28 -39.27
N ASP A 129 -21.90 15.38 -38.36
CA ASP A 129 -23.22 15.96 -38.65
C ASP A 129 -23.23 17.50 -38.53
N ALA A 130 -22.32 18.09 -37.76
CA ALA A 130 -22.18 19.54 -37.64
C ALA A 130 -21.50 20.21 -38.85
N GLU A 131 -20.68 19.49 -39.61
CA GLU A 131 -20.00 20.04 -40.81
C GLU A 131 -20.92 20.25 -42.03
N LYS A 132 -22.21 19.89 -41.96
CA LYS A 132 -23.14 20.04 -43.09
C LYS A 132 -23.92 21.37 -43.14
N ASP A 133 -23.82 22.22 -42.12
CA ASP A 133 -24.62 23.46 -42.02
C ASP A 133 -23.82 24.74 -41.80
N THR A 134 -22.49 24.73 -42.02
CA THR A 134 -21.68 25.95 -41.81
C THR A 134 -20.66 26.18 -42.91
N MET A 135 -21.14 26.44 -44.12
CA MET A 135 -20.42 27.25 -45.11
C MET A 135 -20.86 28.71 -45.02
N SER A 136 -20.33 29.48 -44.06
CA SER A 136 -20.10 30.91 -44.27
C SER A 136 -19.05 31.47 -43.31
N GLU A 137 -18.00 32.02 -43.93
CA GLU A 137 -17.24 33.19 -43.53
C GLU A 137 -16.44 33.24 -42.20
N THR A 138 -15.14 33.40 -42.45
CA THR A 138 -14.23 34.45 -41.95
C THR A 138 -13.15 34.07 -40.96
N ALA A 139 -12.02 34.72 -41.25
CA ALA A 139 -10.68 34.44 -40.84
C ALA A 139 -10.29 35.13 -39.54
N ALA A 140 -9.17 34.65 -39.01
CA ALA A 140 -8.26 35.27 -38.06
C ALA A 140 -8.79 35.44 -36.62
N ASP A 141 -8.18 34.74 -35.67
CA ASP A 141 -7.14 35.35 -34.84
C ASP A 141 -6.47 34.28 -33.95
N THR A 142 -5.15 34.32 -33.87
CA THR A 142 -4.34 33.30 -33.17
C THR A 142 -3.95 33.86 -31.81
N THR A 143 -4.87 33.82 -30.85
CA THR A 143 -4.56 34.16 -29.45
C THR A 143 -4.58 32.89 -28.61
N LYS A 144 -3.43 32.55 -28.02
CA LYS A 144 -3.21 31.36 -27.20
C LYS A 144 -4.19 31.32 -26.03
N ALA A 145 -5.21 30.46 -26.13
CA ALA A 145 -6.13 30.15 -25.05
C ALA A 145 -5.42 29.36 -23.94
N PRO A 146 -5.79 29.55 -22.66
CA PRO A 146 -5.32 28.71 -21.55
C PRO A 146 -5.77 27.27 -21.77
N LEU A 147 -4.90 26.31 -21.45
CA LEU A 147 -5.01 24.89 -21.79
C LEU A 147 -6.16 24.14 -21.08
N VAL A 148 -6.97 24.81 -20.25
CA VAL A 148 -8.10 24.24 -19.49
C VAL A 148 -9.10 25.37 -19.27
N ALA A 149 -10.38 25.15 -19.63
CA ALA A 149 -11.43 26.10 -19.33
C ALA A 149 -11.66 26.14 -17.80
N PRO A 150 -11.91 27.31 -17.19
CA PRO A 150 -12.05 27.42 -15.73
C PRO A 150 -13.18 26.56 -15.16
N GLU A 151 -14.21 26.24 -15.95
CA GLU A 151 -15.29 25.30 -15.59
C GLU A 151 -14.81 23.85 -15.41
N ASP A 152 -13.81 23.39 -16.16
CA ASP A 152 -13.28 22.02 -16.05
C ASP A 152 -12.42 21.82 -14.78
N GLN A 153 -11.92 22.93 -14.21
CA GLN A 153 -11.09 22.89 -13.01
C GLN A 153 -11.94 22.58 -11.76
N GLU A 154 -13.18 23.08 -11.70
CA GLU A 154 -14.11 22.78 -10.61
C GLU A 154 -14.57 21.32 -10.65
N GLU A 155 -14.86 20.78 -11.84
CA GLU A 155 -15.22 19.37 -12.01
C GLU A 155 -14.07 18.44 -11.59
N PHE A 156 -12.83 18.77 -11.97
CA PHE A 156 -11.65 18.02 -11.53
C PHE A 156 -11.45 18.05 -10.01
N HIS A 157 -11.66 19.21 -9.36
CA HIS A 157 -11.61 19.32 -7.91
C HIS A 157 -12.72 18.54 -7.20
N MET A 158 -13.91 18.48 -7.80
CA MET A 158 -15.04 17.69 -7.30
C MET A 158 -14.73 16.19 -7.37
N LEU A 159 -14.20 15.71 -8.50
CA LEU A 159 -13.79 14.32 -8.69
C LEU A 159 -12.69 13.88 -7.72
N ILE A 160 -11.70 14.75 -7.46
CA ILE A 160 -10.68 14.47 -6.45
C ILE A 160 -11.31 14.39 -5.07
N SER A 161 -12.21 15.32 -4.72
CA SER A 161 -12.85 15.33 -3.40
C SER A 161 -13.70 14.08 -3.18
N GLN A 162 -14.47 13.66 -4.19
CA GLN A 162 -15.24 12.42 -4.16
C GLN A 162 -14.35 11.19 -3.99
N CYS A 163 -13.23 11.11 -4.72
CA CYS A 163 -12.26 10.02 -4.54
C CYS A 163 -11.70 9.95 -3.11
N PHE A 164 -11.48 11.10 -2.45
CA PHE A 164 -11.01 11.15 -1.07
C PHE A 164 -12.09 10.71 -0.08
N GLU A 165 -13.34 11.12 -0.28
CA GLU A 165 -14.47 10.74 0.57
C GLU A 165 -14.78 9.23 0.48
N GLU A 166 -14.78 8.67 -0.73
CA GLU A 166 -14.97 7.23 -0.95
C GLU A 166 -13.86 6.41 -0.29
N GLY A 167 -12.61 6.89 -0.34
CA GLY A 167 -11.48 6.28 0.35
C GLY A 167 -11.66 6.25 1.87
N GLN A 168 -12.12 7.35 2.47
CA GLN A 168 -12.37 7.42 3.92
C GLN A 168 -13.55 6.54 4.35
N ALA A 169 -14.62 6.48 3.57
CA ALA A 169 -15.76 5.61 3.86
C ALA A 169 -15.35 4.12 3.82
N GLN A 170 -14.51 3.73 2.87
CA GLN A 170 -14.01 2.37 2.75
C GLN A 170 -13.09 1.99 3.92
N GLU A 171 -12.23 2.91 4.37
CA GLU A 171 -11.36 2.70 5.54
C GLU A 171 -12.17 2.57 6.83
N GLN A 172 -13.22 3.38 7.00
CA GLN A 172 -14.15 3.26 8.15
C GLN A 172 -14.91 1.93 8.14
N GLN A 173 -15.41 1.47 6.99
CA GLN A 173 -16.06 0.17 6.88
C GLN A 173 -15.11 -0.98 7.21
N HIS A 174 -13.84 -0.90 6.75
CA HIS A 174 -12.84 -1.91 7.09
C HIS A 174 -12.55 -1.95 8.59
N HIS A 175 -12.42 -0.78 9.22
CA HIS A 175 -12.18 -0.68 10.67
C HIS A 175 -13.37 -1.20 11.49
N GLN A 176 -14.60 -0.90 11.09
CA GLN A 176 -15.81 -1.47 11.74
C GLN A 176 -15.83 -3.00 11.62
N HIS A 177 -15.48 -3.53 10.46
CA HIS A 177 -15.44 -4.98 10.25
C HIS A 177 -14.37 -5.67 11.12
N GLU A 178 -13.17 -5.08 11.25
CA GLU A 178 -12.12 -5.61 12.13
C GLU A 178 -12.51 -5.57 13.61
N GLN A 179 -13.21 -4.52 14.05
CA GLN A 179 -13.74 -4.45 15.42
C GLN A 179 -14.79 -5.53 15.67
N GLN A 180 -15.68 -5.78 14.70
CA GLN A 180 -16.71 -6.81 14.82
C GLN A 180 -16.09 -8.22 14.93
N GLN A 181 -15.07 -8.52 14.12
CA GLN A 181 -14.34 -9.79 14.20
C GLN A 181 -13.62 -9.96 15.56
N HIS A 182 -13.08 -8.88 16.13
CA HIS A 182 -12.47 -8.94 17.47
C HIS A 182 -13.51 -9.23 18.56
N GLN A 183 -14.69 -8.63 18.48
CA GLN A 183 -15.78 -8.89 19.43
C GLN A 183 -16.28 -10.33 19.34
N GLU A 184 -16.44 -10.87 18.13
CA GLU A 184 -16.83 -12.28 17.91
C GLU A 184 -15.81 -13.25 18.51
N LYS A 185 -14.51 -13.04 18.23
CA LYS A 185 -13.45 -13.88 18.82
C LYS A 185 -13.42 -13.83 20.35
N HIS A 186 -13.63 -12.64 20.92
CA HIS A 186 -13.68 -12.49 22.37
C HIS A 186 -14.90 -13.24 22.95
N HIS A 187 -16.04 -13.20 22.26
CA HIS A 187 -17.25 -13.92 22.67
C HIS A 187 -17.07 -15.45 22.59
N GLU A 188 -16.50 -15.97 21.50
CA GLU A 188 -16.18 -17.40 21.35
C GLU A 188 -15.22 -17.88 22.44
N GLN A 189 -14.20 -17.09 22.77
CA GLN A 189 -13.26 -17.42 23.83
C GLN A 189 -13.93 -17.46 25.20
N GLN A 190 -14.88 -16.56 25.47
CA GLN A 190 -15.67 -16.55 26.70
C GLN A 190 -16.54 -17.81 26.82
N GLN A 191 -17.26 -18.16 25.75
CA GLN A 191 -18.08 -19.38 25.72
C GLN A 191 -17.23 -20.65 25.94
N HIS A 192 -16.04 -20.71 25.32
CA HIS A 192 -15.13 -21.84 25.52
C HIS A 192 -14.68 -21.97 26.98
N ASN A 193 -14.38 -20.85 27.64
CA ASN A 193 -13.96 -20.83 29.04
C ASN A 193 -15.10 -21.24 29.99
N GLU A 194 -16.33 -20.82 29.71
CA GLU A 194 -17.52 -21.26 30.46
C GLU A 194 -17.78 -22.76 30.33
N GLN A 195 -17.60 -23.33 29.12
CA GLN A 195 -17.73 -24.77 28.91
C GLN A 195 -16.66 -25.56 29.68
N GLN A 196 -15.42 -25.06 29.74
CA GLN A 196 -14.36 -25.69 30.54
C GLN A 196 -14.68 -25.66 32.05
N ASN A 197 -15.16 -24.53 32.57
CA ASN A 197 -15.55 -24.43 33.98
C ASN A 197 -16.70 -25.37 34.36
N GLN A 198 -17.68 -25.57 33.45
CA GLN A 198 -18.78 -26.52 33.69
C GLN A 198 -18.30 -27.98 33.74
N GLN A 199 -17.26 -28.34 32.97
CA GLN A 199 -16.67 -29.69 33.02
C GLN A 199 -15.93 -29.95 34.35
N VAL A 200 -15.25 -28.94 34.90
CA VAL A 200 -14.54 -29.08 36.19
C VAL A 200 -15.53 -29.33 37.34
N LEU A 201 -16.71 -28.70 37.31
CA LEU A 201 -17.74 -28.87 38.33
C LEU A 201 -18.45 -30.24 38.28
N GLN A 202 -18.31 -31.00 37.20
CA GLN A 202 -18.92 -32.33 37.05
C GLN A 202 -17.98 -33.48 37.45
N LEU A 203 -16.78 -33.21 37.98
CA LEU A 203 -15.92 -34.27 38.49
C LEU A 203 -16.54 -34.91 39.75
N PRO A 204 -16.93 -36.20 39.70
CA PRO A 204 -17.57 -36.85 40.82
C PRO A 204 -16.57 -37.08 41.96
N GLU A 205 -17.06 -36.84 43.17
CA GLU A 205 -16.42 -36.96 44.48
C GLU A 205 -16.07 -38.43 44.85
N GLN A 206 -15.45 -39.19 43.95
CA GLN A 206 -15.25 -40.64 44.08
C GLN A 206 -13.91 -41.08 44.72
N GLN A 207 -13.19 -40.21 45.43
CA GLN A 207 -11.84 -40.56 45.94
C GLN A 207 -11.69 -40.65 47.46
N HIS A 208 -12.77 -40.76 48.23
CA HIS A 208 -12.70 -41.03 49.67
C HIS A 208 -13.27 -42.40 50.05
N GLU A 209 -12.85 -43.47 49.36
CA GLU A 209 -13.15 -44.83 49.82
C GLU A 209 -12.12 -45.87 49.38
N GLU A 210 -10.82 -45.62 49.61
CA GLU A 210 -9.85 -46.73 49.68
C GLU A 210 -9.16 -46.72 51.04
N GLN A 211 -9.90 -47.29 51.99
CA GLN A 211 -9.49 -47.68 53.32
C GLN A 211 -8.31 -48.65 53.27
N GLN A 212 -7.34 -48.36 54.13
CA GLN A 212 -6.68 -49.33 55.02
C GLN A 212 -6.01 -50.54 54.36
N GLN A 213 -4.68 -50.48 54.24
CA GLN A 213 -3.87 -51.69 54.45
C GLN A 213 -2.85 -51.47 55.58
N PRO A 214 -2.78 -52.40 56.55
CA PRO A 214 -1.90 -52.32 57.70
C PRO A 214 -0.45 -52.65 57.33
N SER A 215 0.48 -51.90 57.91
CA SER A 215 1.92 -52.12 57.85
C SER A 215 2.30 -53.40 58.59
N ALA A 216 2.80 -54.39 57.84
CA ALA A 216 3.46 -55.57 58.41
C ALA A 216 4.98 -55.35 58.48
N THR A 217 5.49 -55.75 59.63
CA THR A 217 6.83 -55.60 60.20
C THR A 217 7.84 -56.60 59.61
N CYS A 218 9.09 -56.18 59.40
CA CYS A 218 10.33 -56.87 59.81
C CYS A 218 11.54 -55.96 59.58
#